data_AF-A0A2N7NDU2-F1
#
_entry.id   AF-A0A2N7NDU2-F1
#
_cell.length_a   1.000
_cell.length_b   1.000
_cell.length_c   1.000
_cell.angle_alpha   90.00
_cell.angle_beta   90.00
_cell.angle_gamma   90.00
#
_symmetry.space_group_name_H-M   'P 1'
#
loop_
_entity.id
_entity.type
_entity.pdbx_description
1 polymer ?
#
loop_
_entity_poly.entity_id
_entity_poly.type
_entity_poly.pdbx_seq_one_letter_code
_entity_poly.pdbx_strand_id
1 'polypeptide(L)'
;MRFANHKALHLKSHMYRKLPKMKPVEANIHREIVGKVKSITVRLSKTGKFYASILVDDGVEAPSLLHTVSKVTGIDLGLSHFTIESNGRKTVNPRFIKRAEKNLRRKQK
;
A
#
# COMPACT_ATOMS: atom_id res chain seq x y z
N MET A 1 2.48 -0.03 -8.49
CA MET A 1 2.20 -0.71 -9.77
C MET A 1 3.44 -0.63 -10.65
N ARG A 2 3.92 -1.73 -11.24
CA ARG A 2 5.13 -1.74 -12.08
C ARG A 2 4.72 -1.45 -13.53
N PHE A 3 5.30 -0.44 -14.17
CA PHE A 3 5.28 -0.35 -15.63
C PHE A 3 6.54 -1.03 -16.13
N ALA A 4 6.41 -2.24 -16.66
CA ALA A 4 7.51 -2.97 -17.26
C ALA A 4 7.09 -3.43 -18.65
N ASN A 5 7.94 -3.10 -19.63
CA ASN A 5 7.93 -3.65 -20.96
C ASN A 5 7.99 -5.18 -20.91
N HIS A 6 7.33 -5.77 -21.91
CA HIS A 6 7.26 -7.18 -22.27
C HIS A 6 6.14 -8.01 -21.61
N LYS A 7 5.28 -8.49 -22.52
CA LYS A 7 4.09 -9.35 -22.39
C LYS A 7 2.79 -8.64 -21.99
N ALA A 8 2.07 -8.29 -23.06
CA ALA A 8 0.74 -7.71 -23.09
C ALA A 8 -0.31 -8.66 -22.50
N LEU A 9 -1.04 -8.19 -21.49
CA LEU A 9 -2.35 -8.71 -21.16
C LEU A 9 -3.36 -7.62 -21.55
N HIS A 10 -4.30 -8.01 -22.39
CA HIS A 10 -5.34 -7.16 -22.97
C HIS A 10 -6.20 -6.53 -21.86
N LEU A 11 -6.04 -5.23 -21.62
CA LEU A 11 -6.90 -4.46 -20.73
C LEU A 11 -7.96 -3.74 -21.56
N LYS A 12 -9.09 -4.39 -21.79
CA LYS A 12 -10.33 -3.71 -22.19
C LYS A 12 -11.06 -3.27 -20.93
N SER A 13 -10.82 -2.04 -20.49
CA SER A 13 -11.80 -1.28 -19.71
C SER A 13 -11.50 0.20 -19.86
N HIS A 14 -12.48 0.92 -20.37
CA HIS A 14 -12.41 2.24 -20.94
C HIS A 14 -12.24 3.34 -19.89
N MET A 15 -11.12 3.44 -19.17
CA MET A 15 -10.77 4.67 -18.44
C MET A 15 -9.42 4.59 -17.73
N TYR A 16 -8.32 4.83 -18.42
CA TYR A 16 -7.12 5.35 -17.75
C TYR A 16 -6.71 6.64 -18.45
N ARG A 17 -7.34 7.70 -17.93
CA ARG A 17 -7.32 9.09 -18.36
C ARG A 17 -5.88 9.52 -18.70
N LYS A 18 -5.72 9.98 -19.94
CA LYS A 18 -4.48 10.50 -20.56
C LYS A 18 -3.53 11.13 -19.55
N LEU A 19 -2.30 10.61 -19.45
CA LEU A 19 -1.20 11.37 -18.89
C LEU A 19 -1.01 12.65 -19.74
N PRO A 20 -0.74 13.82 -19.13
CA PRO A 20 -0.60 15.05 -19.88
C PRO A 20 0.46 14.88 -20.96
N LYS A 21 0.10 15.19 -22.22
CA LYS A 21 1.01 15.14 -23.39
C LYS A 21 1.56 13.75 -23.75
N MET A 22 0.92 12.66 -23.32
CA MET A 22 1.30 11.29 -23.70
C MET A 22 0.13 10.50 -24.28
N LYS A 23 0.46 9.55 -25.17
CA LYS A 23 -0.47 8.52 -25.60
C LYS A 23 -0.79 7.61 -24.39
N PRO A 24 -1.98 6.97 -24.36
CA PRO A 24 -2.28 5.96 -23.35
C PRO A 24 -1.16 4.91 -23.27
N VAL A 25 -0.73 4.59 -22.06
CA VAL A 25 0.35 3.61 -21.79
C VAL A 25 -0.27 2.38 -21.15
N GLU A 26 0.17 1.19 -21.58
CA GLU A 26 -0.25 -0.06 -20.95
C GLU A 26 0.31 -0.17 -19.53
N ALA A 27 -0.55 -0.56 -18.58
CA ALA A 27 -0.21 -0.72 -17.19
C ALA A 27 -0.29 -2.18 -16.76
N ASN A 28 0.74 -2.71 -16.09
CA ASN A 28 0.63 -4.04 -15.48
C ASN A 28 -0.07 -3.91 -14.12
N ILE A 29 -1.34 -4.32 -14.10
CA ILE A 29 -2.22 -4.28 -12.94
C ILE A 29 -2.18 -5.64 -12.22
N HIS A 30 -1.50 -5.69 -11.08
CA HIS A 30 -1.38 -6.92 -10.28
C HIS A 30 -2.61 -7.24 -9.39
N ARG A 31 -3.54 -6.29 -9.23
CA ARG A 31 -4.73 -6.40 -8.37
C ARG A 31 -5.91 -5.65 -8.99
N GLU A 32 -7.10 -6.20 -8.87
CA GLU A 32 -8.32 -5.51 -9.27
C GLU A 32 -8.48 -4.18 -8.52
N ILE A 33 -8.97 -3.16 -9.23
CA ILE A 33 -9.23 -1.83 -8.68
C ILE A 33 -10.73 -1.76 -8.41
N VAL A 34 -11.11 -1.87 -7.14
CA VAL A 34 -12.50 -1.78 -6.68
C VAL A 34 -12.76 -0.38 -6.13
N GLY A 35 -13.78 0.29 -6.66
CA GLY A 35 -14.16 1.65 -6.24
C GLY A 35 -13.82 2.74 -7.26
N LYS A 36 -14.05 4.00 -6.88
CA LYS A 36 -13.87 5.17 -7.74
C LYS A 36 -12.45 5.72 -7.64
N VAL A 37 -11.74 5.76 -8.77
CA VAL A 37 -10.40 6.36 -8.83
C VAL A 37 -10.47 7.87 -8.59
N LYS A 38 -9.83 8.35 -7.52
CA LYS A 38 -9.72 9.78 -7.18
C LYS A 38 -8.52 10.43 -7.86
N SER A 39 -7.36 9.78 -7.84
CA SER A 39 -6.15 10.31 -8.45
C SER A 39 -5.16 9.21 -8.83
N ILE A 40 -4.28 9.54 -9.77
CA ILE A 40 -3.17 8.68 -10.19
C ILE A 40 -1.89 9.51 -10.10
N THR A 41 -0.91 9.02 -9.36
CA THR A 41 0.42 9.65 -9.25
C THR A 41 1.45 8.77 -9.94
N VAL A 42 2.14 9.32 -10.93
CA VAL A 42 3.25 8.65 -11.61
C VAL A 42 4.58 9.20 -11.09
N ARG A 43 5.52 8.31 -10.76
CA ARG A 43 6.90 8.67 -10.42
C ARG A 43 7.90 7.87 -11.24
N LEU A 44 8.99 8.54 -11.62
CA LEU A 44 10.18 7.93 -12.17
C LEU A 44 11.14 7.60 -11.01
N SER A 45 11.60 6.35 -10.91
CA SER A 45 12.62 5.96 -9.94
C SER A 45 14.02 6.36 -10.42
N LYS A 46 14.98 6.39 -9.50
CA LYS A 46 16.42 6.58 -9.83
C LYS A 46 16.97 5.51 -10.79
N THR A 47 16.28 4.39 -10.93
CA THR A 47 16.66 3.30 -11.86
C THR A 47 15.96 3.41 -13.22
N GLY A 48 15.34 4.56 -13.54
CA GLY A 48 14.66 4.79 -14.81
C GLY A 48 13.31 4.06 -14.98
N LYS A 49 12.76 3.48 -13.90
CA LYS A 49 11.49 2.74 -13.95
C LYS A 49 10.33 3.65 -13.54
N PHE A 50 9.25 3.62 -14.30
CA PHE A 50 8.02 4.30 -13.92
C PHE A 50 7.19 3.46 -12.94
N TYR A 51 6.56 4.12 -11.99
CA TYR A 51 5.60 3.54 -11.06
C TYR A 51 4.37 4.43 -10.96
N ALA A 52 3.18 3.81 -10.87
CA ALA A 52 1.94 4.51 -10.55
C ALA A 52 1.41 4.06 -9.19
N SER A 53 0.89 5.04 -8.46
CA SER A 53 0.03 4.89 -7.30
C SER A 53 -1.36 5.38 -7.68
N ILE A 54 -2.38 4.58 -7.39
CA ILE A 54 -3.77 4.89 -7.72
C ILE A 54 -4.49 5.06 -6.38
N LEU A 55 -5.04 6.25 -6.14
CA LEU A 55 -5.91 6.52 -5.01
C LEU A 55 -7.33 6.18 -5.42
N VAL A 56 -7.97 5.30 -4.64
CA VAL A 56 -9.30 4.79 -4.91
C VAL A 56 -10.17 5.05 -3.68
N ASP A 57 -11.39 5.46 -3.94
CA ASP A 57 -12.48 5.51 -2.98
C ASP A 57 -13.27 4.21 -3.11
N ASP A 58 -13.15 3.33 -2.13
CA ASP A 58 -13.80 2.01 -2.13
C ASP A 58 -15.31 2.09 -1.84
N GLY A 59 -15.84 3.28 -1.53
CA GLY A 59 -17.24 3.48 -1.18
C GLY A 59 -17.63 2.88 0.16
N VAL A 60 -16.65 2.37 0.94
CA VAL A 60 -16.89 1.90 2.29
C VAL A 60 -17.01 3.12 3.18
N GLU A 61 -18.16 3.26 3.86
CA GLU A 61 -18.34 4.34 4.81
C GLU A 61 -17.26 4.29 5.89
N ALA A 62 -16.72 5.46 6.23
CA ALA A 62 -15.81 5.56 7.35
C ALA A 62 -16.52 5.03 8.62
N PRO A 63 -15.82 4.32 9.52
CA PRO A 63 -16.40 3.88 10.77
C PRO A 63 -17.05 5.06 11.49
N SER A 64 -18.29 4.87 11.95
CA SER A 64 -19.00 5.89 12.71
C SER A 64 -18.15 6.33 13.91
N LEU A 65 -18.08 7.65 14.14
CA LEU A 65 -17.40 8.16 15.33
C LEU A 65 -18.11 7.62 16.58
N LEU A 66 -17.34 7.04 17.48
CA LEU A 66 -17.85 6.66 18.79
C LEU A 66 -18.10 7.94 19.60
N HIS A 67 -19.36 8.23 19.89
CA HIS A 67 -19.77 9.40 20.70
C HIS A 67 -19.41 9.24 22.19
N THR A 68 -19.04 8.04 22.61
CA THR A 68 -18.69 7.75 24.01
C THR A 68 -17.48 6.82 24.05
N VAL A 69 -16.49 7.19 24.86
CA VAL A 69 -15.32 6.36 25.12
C VAL A 69 -15.68 5.37 26.22
N SER A 70 -15.78 4.09 25.88
CA SER A 70 -16.06 3.02 26.86
C SER A 70 -14.82 2.55 27.61
N LYS A 71 -13.63 2.73 27.03
CA LYS A 71 -12.36 2.28 27.62
C LYS A 71 -11.20 3.15 27.12
N VAL A 72 -10.37 3.59 28.04
CA VAL A 72 -9.05 4.18 27.73
C VAL A 72 -7.99 3.10 27.90
N THR A 73 -7.14 2.90 26.89
CA THR A 73 -6.03 1.94 26.94
C THR A 73 -4.74 2.66 26.59
N GLY A 74 -3.77 2.68 27.51
CA GLY A 74 -2.42 3.15 27.21
C GLY A 74 -1.67 2.09 26.41
N ILE A 75 -0.90 2.49 25.39
CA ILE A 75 -0.10 1.58 24.56
C ILE A 75 1.35 2.07 24.60
N ASP A 76 2.25 1.22 25.09
CA ASP A 76 3.70 1.40 25.02
C ASP A 76 4.31 0.48 23.97
N LEU A 77 5.31 0.96 23.22
CA LEU A 77 5.94 0.23 22.11
C LEU A 77 7.36 -0.18 22.49
N GLY A 78 7.66 -1.49 22.45
CA GLY A 78 8.91 -2.04 22.96
C GLY A 78 9.75 -2.82 21.95
N LEU A 79 11.03 -3.00 22.29
CA LEU A 79 11.95 -3.87 21.54
C LEU A 79 11.79 -5.35 21.90
N SER A 80 11.39 -5.65 23.13
CA SER A 80 11.14 -7.02 23.60
C SER A 80 9.73 -7.50 23.21
N HIS A 81 8.73 -6.64 23.40
CA HIS A 81 7.33 -6.86 23.01
C HIS A 81 6.92 -5.71 22.09
N PHE A 82 6.22 -6.01 20.99
CA PHE A 82 5.79 -5.00 20.02
C PHE A 82 4.96 -3.90 20.67
N THR A 83 3.94 -4.31 21.43
CA THR A 83 3.05 -3.42 22.18
C THR A 83 2.81 -3.99 23.57
N ILE A 84 2.72 -3.11 24.56
CA ILE A 84 2.27 -3.41 25.92
C ILE A 84 1.10 -2.47 26.22
N GLU A 85 -0.04 -3.03 26.55
CA GLU A 85 -1.23 -2.28 26.96
C GLU A 85 -1.18 -1.96 28.46
N SER A 86 -1.86 -0.90 28.91
CA SER A 86 -1.94 -0.50 30.32
C SER A 86 -2.58 -1.56 31.25
N ASN A 87 -3.29 -2.54 30.70
CA ASN A 87 -3.81 -3.71 31.42
C ASN A 87 -2.78 -4.86 31.54
N GLY A 88 -1.54 -4.65 31.09
CA GLY A 88 -0.46 -5.64 31.11
C GLY A 88 -0.44 -6.61 29.93
N ARG A 89 -1.40 -6.55 29.00
CA ARG A 89 -1.40 -7.40 27.80
C ARG A 89 -0.21 -7.06 26.91
N LYS A 90 0.50 -8.08 26.45
CA LYS A 90 1.71 -7.93 25.62
C LYS A 90 1.53 -8.61 24.27
N THR A 91 1.86 -7.90 23.20
CA THR A 91 1.98 -8.47 21.85
C THR A 91 3.46 -8.70 21.56
N VAL A 92 3.82 -9.91 21.11
CA VAL A 92 5.21 -10.27 20.82
C VAL A 92 5.81 -9.42 19.70
N ASN A 93 7.10 -9.09 19.81
CA ASN A 93 7.78 -8.35 18.76
C ASN A 93 8.03 -9.26 17.55
N PRO A 94 7.53 -8.91 16.34
CA PRO A 94 7.75 -9.70 15.14
C PRO A 94 9.17 -9.46 14.60
N ARG A 95 10.21 -9.64 15.43
CA ARG A 95 11.63 -9.51 15.08
C ARG A 95 11.99 -10.33 13.83
N PHE A 96 11.20 -11.38 13.56
CA PHE A 96 11.29 -12.17 12.33
C PHE A 96 11.10 -11.33 11.06
N ILE A 97 10.20 -10.34 11.03
CA ILE A 97 9.96 -9.47 9.86
C ILE A 97 11.22 -8.65 9.56
N LYS A 98 11.85 -8.07 10.60
CA LYS A 98 13.10 -7.32 10.43
C LYS A 98 14.26 -8.20 9.93
N ARG A 99 14.34 -9.46 10.38
CA ARG A 99 15.33 -10.43 9.89
C ARG A 99 15.04 -10.84 8.44
N ALA A 100 13.77 -11.09 8.10
CA ALA A 100 13.34 -11.42 6.75
C ALA A 100 13.61 -10.26 5.78
N GLU A 101 13.32 -9.02 6.17
CA GLU A 101 13.61 -7.81 5.39
C GLU A 101 15.11 -7.63 5.15
N LYS A 102 15.96 -7.81 6.18
CA LYS A 102 17.42 -7.73 6.04
C LYS A 102 17.97 -8.80 5.09
N ASN A 103 17.43 -10.02 5.16
CA ASN A 103 17.79 -11.09 4.25
C ASN A 103 17.33 -10.80 2.81
N LEU A 104 16.11 -10.28 2.65
CA LEU A 104 15.57 -9.88 1.35
C LEU A 104 16.46 -8.82 0.69
N ARG A 105 16.85 -7.78 1.43
CA ARG A 105 17.77 -6.74 0.95
C ARG A 105 19.13 -7.29 0.50
N ARG A 106 19.66 -8.31 1.19
CA ARG A 106 20.92 -8.97 0.79
C ARG A 106 20.77 -9.75 -0.52
N LYS A 107 19.62 -10.41 -0.71
CA LYS A 107 19.32 -11.23 -1.89
C LYS A 107 18.84 -10.43 -3.11
N GLN A 108 18.41 -9.18 -2.90
CA GLN A 108 17.95 -8.26 -3.96
C GLN A 108 19.01 -7.21 -4.34
N LYS A 109 20.22 -7.31 -3.77
CA LYS A 109 21.42 -6.72 -4.36
C LYS A 109 21.90 -7.62 -5.47
#